data_AF-A0A951M328-F1
#
_entry.id   AF-A0A951M328-F1
#
_cell.length_a   1.000
_cell.length_b   1.000
_cell.length_c   1.000
_cell.angle_alpha   90.00
_cell.angle_beta   90.00
_cell.angle_gamma   90.00
#
_symmetry.space_group_name_H-M   'P 1'
#
loop_
_entity.id
_entity.type
_entity.pdbx_description
1 polymer ?
#
loop_
_entity_poly.entity_id
_entity_poly.type
_entity_poly.pdbx_seq_one_letter_code
_entity_poly.pdbx_strand_id
1 'polypeptide(L)'
;MNQIKRFAGILWMLLGPAAVYYLVKTAATEIGKKPVLDTKIQWAVFVVVFIPIAIGMVIFGWYAFKGEYDHLPENSDELIN
;
A
#
# COMPACT_ATOMS: atom_id res chain seq x y z
N MET A 1 17.66 15.60 -6.79
CA MET A 1 16.36 15.59 -6.08
C MET A 1 15.89 14.14 -5.86
N ASN A 2 16.76 13.28 -5.30
CA ASN A 2 16.56 11.82 -5.32
C ASN A 2 16.36 11.25 -3.90
N GLN A 3 16.74 11.99 -2.85
CA GLN A 3 16.60 11.53 -1.47
C GLN A 3 15.16 11.58 -0.97
N ILE A 4 14.37 12.60 -1.34
CA ILE A 4 12.95 12.71 -0.95
C ILE A 4 12.14 11.55 -1.54
N LYS A 5 12.34 11.25 -2.84
CA LYS A 5 11.65 10.14 -3.52
C LYS A 5 12.01 8.79 -2.90
N ARG A 6 13.28 8.57 -2.57
CA ARG A 6 13.73 7.34 -1.89
C ARG A 6 13.19 7.22 -0.46
N PHE A 7 13.16 8.31 0.30
CA PHE A 7 12.58 8.32 1.65
C PHE A 7 11.07 8.06 1.60
N ALA A 8 10.36 8.65 0.65
CA ALA A 8 8.96 8.34 0.41
C ALA A 8 8.77 6.86 0.05
N GLY A 9 9.69 6.27 -0.75
CA GLY A 9 9.67 4.84 -1.03
C GLY A 9 9.73 3.96 0.22
N ILE A 10 10.65 4.28 1.14
CA ILE A 10 10.76 3.59 2.44
C ILE A 10 9.47 3.77 3.26
N LEU A 11 8.91 4.98 3.28
CA LEU A 11 7.66 5.26 3.96
C LEU A 11 6.53 4.36 3.45
N TRP A 12 6.36 4.24 2.13
CA TRP A 12 5.31 3.40 1.53
C TRP A 12 5.53 1.91 1.79
N MET A 13 6.79 1.44 1.78
CA MET A 13 7.12 0.05 2.13
C MET A 13 6.79 -0.30 3.58
N LEU A 14 6.90 0.65 4.51
CA LEU A 14 6.55 0.44 5.92
C LEU A 14 5.04 0.62 6.17
N LEU A 15 4.42 1.58 5.48
CA LEU A 15 2.99 1.86 5.61
C LEU A 15 2.12 0.70 5.12
N GLY A 16 2.53 -0.02 4.07
CA GLY A 16 1.77 -1.17 3.55
C GLY A 16 1.55 -2.28 4.59
N PRO A 17 2.61 -2.89 5.16
CA PRO A 17 2.50 -3.90 6.21
C PRO A 17 1.84 -3.36 7.47
N ALA A 18 2.13 -2.11 7.86
CA ALA A 18 1.49 -1.48 9.01
C ALA A 18 -0.03 -1.35 8.81
N ALA A 19 -0.48 -0.90 7.63
CA ALA A 19 -1.89 -0.79 7.31
C ALA A 19 -2.60 -2.15 7.36
N VAL A 20 -1.99 -3.20 6.79
CA VAL A 20 -2.53 -4.56 6.85
C VAL A 20 -2.64 -5.05 8.30
N TYR A 21 -1.60 -4.85 9.11
CA TYR A 21 -1.60 -5.23 10.52
C TYR A 21 -2.75 -4.56 11.30
N TYR A 22 -2.89 -3.24 11.17
CA TYR A 22 -3.97 -2.51 11.85
C TYR A 22 -5.36 -2.89 11.32
N LEU A 23 -5.47 -3.15 10.01
CA LEU A 23 -6.73 -3.59 9.41
C LEU A 23 -7.18 -4.94 9.97
N VAL A 24 -6.30 -5.94 9.99
CA VAL A 24 -6.61 -7.28 10.49
C VAL A 24 -6.89 -7.23 12.00
N LYS A 25 -6.09 -6.48 12.77
CA LYS A 25 -6.32 -6.28 14.20
C LYS A 25 -7.69 -5.67 14.48
N THR A 26 -8.07 -4.64 13.72
CA THR A 26 -9.36 -3.96 13.90
C THR A 26 -10.52 -4.86 13.46
N ALA A 27 -10.36 -5.59 12.35
CA ALA A 27 -11.31 -6.58 11.88
C ALA A 27 -11.61 -7.64 12.96
N ALA A 28 -10.57 -8.24 13.54
CA ALA A 28 -10.72 -9.23 14.59
C ALA A 28 -11.40 -8.65 15.84
N THR A 29 -11.05 -7.42 16.22
CA THR A 29 -11.63 -6.72 17.37
C THR A 29 -13.12 -6.45 17.18
N GLU A 30 -13.52 -5.92 16.02
CA GLU A 30 -14.92 -5.55 15.76
C GLU A 30 -15.80 -6.78 15.52
N ILE A 31 -15.29 -7.82 14.86
CA ILE A 31 -15.98 -9.11 14.74
C ILE A 31 -16.19 -9.74 16.12
N GLY A 32 -15.19 -9.64 17.02
CA GLY A 32 -15.30 -10.13 18.40
C GLY A 32 -16.35 -9.38 19.23
N LYS A 33 -16.47 -8.06 19.04
CA LYS A 33 -17.48 -7.23 19.73
C LYS A 33 -18.90 -7.49 19.23
N LYS A 34 -19.08 -7.69 17.92
CA LYS A 34 -20.38 -7.91 17.28
C LYS A 34 -20.27 -9.07 16.28
N PRO A 35 -20.41 -10.33 16.74
CA PRO A 35 -20.19 -11.51 15.89
C PRO A 35 -21.36 -11.83 14.95
N VAL A 36 -22.10 -10.81 14.50
CA VAL A 36 -23.20 -10.93 13.54
C VAL A 36 -22.66 -11.05 12.11
N LEU A 37 -23.47 -11.64 11.22
CA LEU A 37 -23.05 -11.92 9.84
C LEU A 37 -22.65 -10.65 9.09
N ASP A 38 -23.40 -9.56 9.26
CA ASP A 38 -23.14 -8.28 8.58
C ASP A 38 -21.75 -7.73 8.92
N THR A 39 -21.36 -7.77 10.20
CA THR A 39 -20.04 -7.33 10.66
C THR A 39 -18.92 -8.21 10.10
N LYS A 40 -19.13 -9.53 10.04
CA LYS A 40 -18.15 -10.46 9.44
C LYS A 40 -17.95 -10.19 7.95
N ILE A 41 -19.05 -10.01 7.21
CA ILE A 41 -18.99 -9.73 5.76
C ILE A 41 -18.31 -8.39 5.51
N GLN A 42 -18.69 -7.33 6.24
CA GLN A 42 -18.10 -6.00 6.10
C GLN A 42 -16.57 -6.03 6.28
N TRP A 43 -16.08 -6.62 7.37
CA TRP A 43 -14.65 -6.67 7.65
C TRP A 43 -13.89 -7.63 6.74
N ALA A 44 -14.50 -8.74 6.31
CA ALA A 44 -13.91 -9.63 5.32
C ALA A 44 -13.69 -8.92 3.97
N VAL A 45 -14.68 -8.14 3.50
CA VAL A 45 -14.55 -7.35 2.27
C VAL A 45 -13.42 -6.33 2.39
N PHE A 46 -13.33 -5.62 3.51
CA PHE A 46 -12.23 -4.67 3.73
C PHE A 46 -10.86 -5.38 3.70
N VAL A 47 -10.69 -6.49 4.41
CA VAL A 47 -9.42 -7.25 4.38
C VAL A 47 -9.06 -7.68 2.95
N VAL A 48 -10.01 -8.23 2.21
CA VAL A 48 -9.78 -8.74 0.85
C VAL A 48 -9.41 -7.62 -0.14
N VAL A 49 -10.06 -6.44 -0.04
CA VAL A 49 -9.80 -5.32 -0.96
C VAL A 49 -8.50 -4.57 -0.60
N PHE A 50 -8.21 -4.38 0.69
CA PHE A 50 -7.07 -3.57 1.11
C PHE A 50 -5.73 -4.30 1.06
N ILE A 51 -5.71 -5.64 1.15
CA ILE A 51 -4.48 -6.43 0.98
C ILE A 51 -3.79 -6.18 -0.38
N PRO A 52 -4.45 -6.33 -1.54
CA PRO A 52 -3.80 -6.09 -2.84
C PRO A 52 -3.37 -4.63 -3.01
N ILE A 53 -4.12 -3.67 -2.45
CA ILE A 53 -3.72 -2.26 -2.42
C ILE A 53 -2.43 -2.08 -1.61
N ALA A 54 -2.34 -2.68 -0.43
CA ALA A 54 -1.14 -2.62 0.40
C ALA A 54 0.07 -3.28 -0.28
N ILE A 55 -0.13 -4.39 -0.99
CA ILE A 55 0.91 -5.02 -1.82
C ILE A 55 1.38 -4.03 -2.90
N GLY A 56 0.45 -3.37 -3.61
CA GLY A 56 0.76 -2.33 -4.57
C GLY A 56 1.57 -1.18 -3.98
N MET A 57 1.22 -0.70 -2.78
CA MET A 57 1.97 0.34 -2.07
C MET A 57 3.40 -0.10 -1.74
N VAL A 58 3.60 -1.36 -1.32
CA VAL A 58 4.95 -1.89 -1.04
C VAL A 58 5.78 -1.99 -2.31
N ILE A 59 5.19 -2.50 -3.40
CA ILE A 59 5.86 -2.60 -4.70
C ILE A 59 6.25 -1.21 -5.20
N PHE A 60 5.33 -0.24 -5.11
CA PHE A 60 5.59 1.15 -5.45
C PHE A 60 6.74 1.72 -4.60
N GLY A 61 6.70 1.51 -3.28
CA GLY A 61 7.75 1.97 -2.38
C GLY A 61 9.12 1.35 -2.69
N TRP A 62 9.15 0.08 -3.09
CA TRP A 62 10.36 -0.64 -3.48
C TRP A 62 10.98 -0.07 -4.76
N TYR A 63 10.18 0.21 -5.80
CA TYR A 63 10.68 0.86 -7.02
C TYR A 63 11.16 2.29 -6.77
N ALA A 64 10.47 3.03 -5.91
CA ALA A 64 10.90 4.36 -5.48
C ALA A 64 12.24 4.33 -4.73
N PHE A 65 12.45 3.33 -3.88
CA PHE A 65 13.71 3.15 -3.16
C PHE A 65 14.86 2.77 -4.11
N LYS A 66 14.62 1.92 -5.11
CA LYS A 66 15.60 1.57 -6.14
C LYS A 66 16.01 2.73 -7.05
N GLY A 67 15.24 3.82 -7.06
CA GLY A 67 15.51 4.98 -7.90
C GLY A 67 14.91 4.87 -9.30
N GLU A 68 14.01 3.91 -9.55
CA GLU A 68 13.30 3.77 -10.83
C GLU A 68 12.45 5.01 -11.17
N TYR A 69 12.14 5.85 -10.17
CA TYR A 69 11.44 7.12 -10.34
C TYR A 69 12.36 8.35 -10.26
N ASP A 70 13.69 8.18 -10.30
CA ASP A 70 14.64 9.29 -10.18
C ASP A 70 14.50 10.25 -11.38
N HIS A 71 14.33 9.71 -12.60
CA HIS A 71 14.02 10.45 -13.82
C HIS A 71 12.75 9.87 -14.45
N LEU A 72 11.72 10.71 -14.59
CA LEU A 72 10.52 10.38 -15.34
C LEU A 72 10.56 11.21 -16.62
N PRO A 73 10.22 10.63 -17.78
CA PRO A 73 10.25 11.34 -19.04
C PRO A 73 9.29 12.54 -18.97
N GLU A 74 9.79 13.71 -19.37
CA GLU A 74 9.04 14.97 -19.29
C GLU A 74 8.30 15.28 -20.60
N ASN A 75 8.66 14.61 -21.69
CA ASN A 75 8.01 14.69 -22.99
C ASN A 75 7.92 13.30 -23.65
N SER A 76 7.05 13.16 -24.65
CA SER A 76 6.87 11.89 -25.38
C SER A 76 8.07 11.52 -26.26
N ASP A 77 8.92 12.49 -26.61
CA ASP A 77 10.08 12.30 -27.48
C ASP A 77 11.20 11.51 -26.76
N GLU A 78 11.25 11.58 -25.43
CA GLU A 78 12.13 10.80 -24.55
C GLU A 78 11.75 9.31 -24.45
N LEU A 79 10.59 8.89 -24.97
CA LEU A 79 10.16 7.48 -24.95
C LEU A 79 10.56 6.70 -26.22
N ILE A 80 10.91 7.41 -27.30
CA ILE A 80 11.06 6.86 -28.65
C ILE A 80 12.54 6.79 -29.09
N ASN A 81 13.43 7.56 -28.45
CA ASN A 81 14.87 7.54 -28.65
C ASN A 81 15.59 6.63 -27.65
#